data_AF-A0A2V3DPS6-F1
#
_entry.id   AF-A0A2V3DPS6-F1
#
_cell.length_a   1.000
_cell.length_b   1.000
_cell.length_c   1.000
_cell.angle_alpha   90.00
_cell.angle_beta   90.00
_cell.angle_gamma   90.00
#
_symmetry.space_group_name_H-M   'P 1'
#
loop_
_entity.id
_entity.type
_entity.pdbx_description
1 polymer ?
#
loop_
_entity_poly.entity_id
_entity_poly.type
_entity_poly.pdbx_seq_one_letter_code
_entity_poly.pdbx_strand_id
1 'polypeptide(L)'
;MQVGNHEDMTTTHNTAKKYSMSTLAGASLLLLGLSLAGCSTSTPGATTETSNSTSSTQGGAEAAVDVQTPASTAATPSATASEKAGAQGRTVTMHVEGAKSDALVKALVVTDDGKESGGEMTSQKLPFDQEVTLPAGAAFTKVLVLGKYASGATGEISCSISIDGVNVSSQSSTNHKPAECLFVEKNTK
;
A
#
# COMPACT_ATOMS: atom_id res chain seq x y z
N MET A 1 -28.19 -36.30 -55.65
CA MET A 1 -29.19 -36.23 -54.57
C MET A 1 -28.53 -35.47 -53.43
N GLN A 2 -28.65 -34.15 -53.33
CA GLN A 2 -29.82 -33.35 -52.94
C GLN A 2 -29.84 -33.09 -51.41
N VAL A 3 -29.49 -31.83 -51.09
CA VAL A 3 -29.79 -30.93 -49.95
C VAL A 3 -30.11 -31.47 -48.56
N GLY A 4 -29.58 -30.74 -47.56
CA GLY A 4 -30.13 -30.71 -46.21
C GLY A 4 -29.45 -29.64 -45.34
N ASN A 5 -29.78 -28.37 -45.59
CA ASN A 5 -29.53 -27.25 -44.68
C ASN A 5 -30.37 -27.41 -43.40
N HIS A 6 -29.77 -27.17 -42.24
CA HIS A 6 -30.46 -26.93 -40.97
C HIS A 6 -29.43 -26.33 -39.99
N GLU A 7 -29.65 -25.27 -39.23
CA GLU A 7 -30.66 -24.23 -39.17
C GLU A 7 -30.02 -23.13 -38.30
N ASP A 8 -30.24 -21.88 -38.67
CA ASP A 8 -29.91 -20.72 -37.86
C ASP A 8 -30.81 -20.71 -36.61
N MET A 9 -30.23 -20.53 -35.42
CA MET A 9 -30.98 -20.07 -34.26
C MET A 9 -30.17 -19.04 -33.49
N THR A 10 -30.11 -17.85 -34.08
CA THR A 10 -29.93 -16.59 -33.36
C THR A 10 -31.01 -16.42 -32.29
N THR A 11 -30.60 -16.10 -31.04
CA THR A 11 -31.28 -15.15 -30.13
C THR A 11 -30.41 -14.96 -28.89
N THR A 12 -29.59 -13.90 -28.86
CA THR A 12 -29.00 -13.38 -27.62
C THR A 12 -29.81 -12.16 -27.20
N HIS A 13 -30.59 -12.32 -26.13
CA HIS A 13 -31.27 -11.22 -25.43
C HIS A 13 -30.25 -10.32 -24.74
N ASN A 14 -30.00 -9.13 -25.29
CA ASN A 14 -29.27 -8.08 -24.59
C ASN A 14 -30.25 -7.21 -23.81
N THR A 15 -30.39 -7.47 -22.51
CA THR A 15 -31.22 -6.67 -21.59
C THR A 15 -30.49 -5.37 -21.26
N ALA A 16 -30.77 -4.32 -22.04
CA ALA A 16 -30.37 -2.96 -21.71
C ALA A 16 -31.12 -2.49 -20.44
N LYS A 17 -30.44 -2.53 -19.30
CA LYS A 17 -30.90 -1.88 -18.06
C LYS A 17 -30.84 -0.35 -18.25
N LYS A 18 -32.02 0.25 -18.46
CA LYS A 18 -32.24 1.69 -18.32
C LYS A 18 -31.99 2.09 -16.86
N TYR A 19 -30.91 2.80 -16.59
CA TYR A 19 -30.76 3.54 -15.35
C TYR A 19 -31.35 4.93 -15.53
N SER A 20 -32.61 5.06 -15.11
CA SER A 20 -33.24 6.34 -14.82
C SER A 20 -32.79 6.74 -13.41
N MET A 21 -32.05 7.84 -13.28
CA MET A 21 -31.81 8.46 -11.97
C MET A 21 -32.07 9.95 -12.08
N SER A 22 -33.28 10.30 -11.65
CA SER A 22 -33.68 11.63 -11.20
C SER A 22 -33.15 11.87 -9.79
N THR A 23 -32.44 12.98 -9.57
CA THR A 23 -32.17 13.61 -8.26
C THR A 23 -31.89 15.09 -8.57
N LEU A 24 -32.82 16.03 -8.46
CA LEU A 24 -33.55 16.55 -7.29
C LEU A 24 -32.65 17.05 -6.15
N ALA A 25 -32.41 18.37 -6.18
CA ALA A 25 -32.43 19.36 -5.10
C ALA A 25 -31.60 19.21 -3.81
N GLY A 26 -30.99 20.33 -3.42
CA GLY A 26 -30.61 20.68 -2.04
C GLY A 26 -29.11 20.58 -1.78
N ALA A 27 -28.44 21.51 -1.10
CA ALA A 27 -28.86 22.69 -0.36
C ALA A 27 -27.69 23.68 -0.27
N SER A 28 -28.01 24.96 -0.23
CA SER A 28 -27.08 26.08 -0.07
C SER A 28 -26.47 26.16 1.33
N LEU A 29 -25.26 26.75 1.37
CA LEU A 29 -24.47 27.16 2.53
C LEU A 29 -25.27 27.93 3.60
N LEU A 30 -24.92 27.70 4.87
CA LEU A 30 -24.91 28.75 5.91
C LEU A 30 -23.74 28.52 6.89
N LEU A 31 -22.86 29.52 6.95
CA LEU A 31 -21.84 29.76 7.97
C LEU A 31 -22.49 30.15 9.30
N LEU A 32 -22.01 29.61 10.43
CA LEU A 32 -21.91 30.19 11.78
C LEU A 32 -21.02 29.21 12.57
N GLY A 33 -20.07 29.55 13.44
CA GLY A 33 -19.75 30.78 14.14
C GLY A 33 -18.78 30.39 15.28
N LEU A 34 -18.01 31.37 15.72
CA LEU A 34 -16.93 31.35 16.71
C LEU A 34 -17.23 30.65 18.05
N SER A 35 -16.18 30.11 18.69
CA SER A 35 -15.96 30.24 20.14
C SER A 35 -14.46 30.16 20.46
N LEU A 36 -13.86 31.33 20.69
CA LEU A 36 -12.62 31.56 21.41
C LEU A 36 -12.92 31.62 22.92
N ALA A 37 -11.87 31.37 23.73
CA ALA A 37 -11.74 31.51 25.19
C ALA A 37 -12.05 30.23 26.01
N GLY A 38 -11.26 29.85 27.03
CA GLY A 38 -10.30 30.66 27.78
C GLY A 38 -9.23 29.87 28.55
N CYS A 39 -8.25 30.62 29.01
CA CYS A 39 -7.17 30.26 29.94
C CYS A 39 -7.70 29.94 31.35
N SER A 40 -6.98 29.12 32.12
CA SER A 40 -6.25 29.54 33.33
C SER A 40 -5.62 28.36 34.09
N THR A 41 -4.29 28.35 34.07
CA THR A 41 -3.34 28.18 35.17
C THR A 41 -3.82 27.58 36.50
N SER A 42 -3.13 26.52 36.96
CA SER A 42 -2.77 26.31 38.39
C SER A 42 -1.53 25.41 38.49
N THR A 43 -0.54 25.89 39.23
CA THR A 43 0.83 25.37 39.41
C THR A 43 0.91 24.38 40.61
N PRO A 44 2.09 24.03 41.16
CA PRO A 44 2.67 22.69 41.23
C PRO A 44 2.44 21.95 42.57
N GLY A 45 2.71 20.64 42.62
CA GLY A 45 2.71 19.87 43.86
C GLY A 45 3.74 18.75 43.82
N ALA A 46 4.78 18.89 44.65
CA ALA A 46 5.80 17.88 44.90
C ALA A 46 5.26 16.78 45.84
N THR A 47 5.65 15.54 45.59
CA THR A 47 5.75 14.53 46.66
C THR A 47 6.88 13.56 46.32
N THR A 48 7.98 13.74 47.06
CA THR A 48 9.01 12.74 47.29
C THR A 48 8.44 11.71 48.26
N GLU A 49 8.37 10.44 47.89
CA GLU A 49 8.32 9.35 48.87
C GLU A 49 9.35 8.28 48.51
N THR A 50 10.45 8.36 49.24
CA THR A 50 11.39 7.28 49.49
C THR A 50 10.72 6.27 50.42
N SER A 51 10.74 5.00 50.09
CA SER A 51 10.80 3.93 51.09
C SER A 51 11.65 2.78 50.57
N ASN A 52 12.82 2.71 51.19
CA ASN A 52 13.80 1.65 51.13
C ASN A 52 13.39 0.55 52.13
N SER A 53 13.47 -0.71 51.73
CA SER A 53 13.67 -1.84 52.66
C SER A 53 14.41 -2.96 51.95
N THR A 54 15.73 -2.86 52.08
CA THR A 54 16.75 -3.93 52.18
C THR A 54 16.22 -5.01 53.15
N SER A 55 16.46 -6.32 53.02
CA SER A 55 17.76 -6.98 52.92
C SER A 55 17.58 -8.50 52.71
N SER A 56 18.41 -9.06 51.81
CA SER A 56 19.24 -10.27 51.94
C SER A 56 18.58 -11.63 52.33
N THR A 57 18.99 -12.78 51.77
CA THR A 57 20.36 -13.29 51.78
C THR A 57 20.49 -14.58 50.91
N GLN A 58 21.63 -14.68 50.20
CA GLN A 58 22.42 -15.86 49.73
C GLN A 58 21.70 -17.12 49.19
N GLY A 59 22.20 -17.79 48.15
CA GLY A 59 23.50 -17.69 47.48
C GLY A 59 23.95 -19.07 46.98
N GLY A 60 24.87 -19.02 46.01
CA GLY A 60 25.73 -20.13 45.55
C GLY A 60 25.15 -20.91 44.37
N ALA A 61 25.71 -20.79 43.16
CA ALA A 61 27.02 -21.32 42.71
C ALA A 61 26.78 -22.64 41.94
N GLU A 62 27.35 -23.00 40.80
CA GLU A 62 28.36 -22.50 39.86
C GLU A 62 28.20 -23.43 38.64
N ALA A 63 28.34 -22.93 37.41
CA ALA A 63 28.94 -23.68 36.30
C ALA A 63 29.06 -22.77 35.09
N ALA A 64 30.29 -22.28 34.89
CA ALA A 64 30.72 -21.64 33.66
C ALA A 64 30.60 -22.62 32.49
N VAL A 65 29.98 -22.17 31.39
CA VAL A 65 30.24 -22.73 30.07
C VAL A 65 30.47 -21.57 29.11
N ASP A 66 31.75 -21.42 28.81
CA ASP A 66 32.31 -20.71 27.67
C ASP A 66 31.79 -21.34 26.37
N VAL A 67 31.03 -20.58 25.56
CA VAL A 67 30.89 -20.84 24.11
C VAL A 67 30.63 -19.51 23.38
N GLN A 68 31.72 -18.94 22.87
CA GLN A 68 31.92 -18.59 21.45
C GLN A 68 30.85 -17.74 20.72
N THR A 69 31.24 -16.49 20.50
CA THR A 69 30.76 -15.59 19.44
C THR A 69 30.76 -16.26 18.06
N PRO A 70 29.65 -16.22 17.31
CA PRO A 70 29.69 -16.16 15.85
C PRO A 70 29.71 -14.69 15.43
N ALA A 71 30.80 -14.30 14.78
CA ALA A 71 30.85 -13.06 14.02
C ALA A 71 29.80 -13.15 12.89
N SER A 72 28.75 -12.35 12.96
CA SER A 72 27.93 -12.08 11.77
C SER A 72 28.68 -11.07 10.90
N THR A 73 29.47 -11.65 10.01
CA THR A 73 30.07 -11.00 8.86
C THR A 73 29.00 -10.25 8.05
N ALA A 74 29.28 -8.97 7.85
CA ALA A 74 28.86 -8.09 6.76
C ALA A 74 27.64 -8.47 5.90
N ALA A 75 26.65 -7.58 5.88
CA ALA A 75 25.93 -7.25 4.66
C ALA A 75 25.79 -5.72 4.58
N THR A 76 26.83 -5.08 4.05
CA THR A 76 26.71 -3.76 3.44
C THR A 76 25.74 -3.91 2.26
N PRO A 77 24.66 -3.13 2.12
CA PRO A 77 24.05 -2.95 0.81
C PRO A 77 25.07 -2.18 -0.04
N SER A 78 25.87 -2.92 -0.82
CA SER A 78 26.60 -2.36 -1.94
C SER A 78 25.59 -1.78 -2.91
N ALA A 79 25.70 -0.48 -3.14
CA ALA A 79 25.11 0.18 -4.27
C ALA A 79 25.62 -0.47 -5.57
N THR A 80 24.70 -0.91 -6.42
CA THR A 80 24.95 -0.96 -7.87
C THR A 80 24.04 0.06 -8.51
N ALA A 81 24.47 1.32 -8.47
CA ALA A 81 24.10 2.26 -9.50
C ALA A 81 24.99 1.98 -10.71
N SER A 82 24.43 1.37 -11.76
CA SER A 82 24.80 1.54 -13.17
C SER A 82 24.35 0.32 -13.96
N GLU A 83 23.40 0.50 -14.86
CA GLU A 83 23.73 0.41 -16.28
C GLU A 83 22.69 1.19 -17.09
N LYS A 84 23.17 1.88 -18.11
CA LYS A 84 22.39 2.68 -19.05
C LYS A 84 21.15 1.91 -19.55
N ALA A 85 19.97 2.36 -19.17
CA ALA A 85 18.68 1.90 -19.70
C ALA A 85 18.67 2.08 -21.23
N GLY A 86 18.84 0.98 -21.96
CA GLY A 86 18.98 1.04 -23.41
C GLY A 86 19.14 -0.33 -24.05
N ALA A 87 18.24 -1.27 -23.73
CA ALA A 87 17.92 -2.49 -24.51
C ALA A 87 16.98 -3.43 -23.74
N GLN A 88 16.94 -3.31 -22.41
CA GLN A 88 16.15 -4.18 -21.56
C GLN A 88 14.76 -3.56 -21.29
N GLY A 89 13.76 -4.42 -21.12
CA GLY A 89 12.42 -4.01 -20.69
C GLY A 89 12.47 -3.29 -19.34
N ARG A 90 11.44 -2.48 -19.04
CA ARG A 90 11.34 -1.82 -17.73
C ARG A 90 10.50 -2.65 -16.79
N THR A 91 10.92 -2.77 -15.54
CA THR A 91 10.22 -3.58 -14.54
C THR A 91 9.64 -2.68 -13.46
N VAL A 92 8.35 -2.85 -13.20
CA VAL A 92 7.61 -2.15 -12.14
C VAL A 92 7.24 -3.16 -11.06
N THR A 93 7.68 -2.91 -9.84
CA THR A 93 7.29 -3.70 -8.65
C THR A 93 6.37 -2.85 -7.79
N MET A 94 5.18 -3.36 -7.50
CA MET A 94 4.21 -2.76 -6.59
C MET A 94 4.12 -3.62 -5.34
N HIS A 95 4.32 -3.01 -4.18
CA HIS A 95 4.33 -3.70 -2.90
C HIS A 95 3.29 -3.10 -1.96
N VAL A 96 2.63 -3.96 -1.18
CA VAL A 96 1.78 -3.57 -0.05
C VAL A 96 2.10 -4.47 1.13
N GLU A 97 2.30 -3.88 2.31
CA GLU A 97 2.51 -4.59 3.56
C GLU A 97 1.68 -3.95 4.67
N GLY A 98 1.55 -4.65 5.79
CA GLY A 98 0.90 -4.10 6.96
C GLY A 98 0.74 -5.10 8.08
N ALA A 99 0.22 -4.62 9.21
CA ALA A 99 0.10 -5.39 10.45
C ALA A 99 -0.94 -6.54 10.43
N LYS A 100 -1.82 -6.60 9.43
CA LYS A 100 -2.81 -7.69 9.26
C LYS A 100 -2.44 -8.56 8.07
N SER A 101 -2.96 -9.79 8.06
CA SER A 101 -2.70 -10.77 7.01
C SER A 101 -3.41 -10.50 5.69
N ASP A 102 -4.47 -9.69 5.67
CA ASP A 102 -5.35 -9.54 4.51
C ASP A 102 -5.73 -8.08 4.30
N ALA A 103 -5.74 -7.64 3.04
CA ALA A 103 -6.18 -6.32 2.63
C ALA A 103 -6.87 -6.37 1.26
N LEU A 104 -7.67 -5.36 0.98
CA LEU A 104 -8.08 -5.06 -0.38
C LEU A 104 -6.93 -4.28 -1.04
N VAL A 105 -6.48 -4.76 -2.20
CA VAL A 105 -5.39 -4.17 -2.97
C VAL A 105 -5.86 -3.88 -4.39
N LYS A 106 -5.50 -2.69 -4.89
CA LYS A 106 -5.58 -2.34 -6.32
C LYS A 106 -4.19 -2.00 -6.80
N ALA A 107 -3.70 -2.76 -7.76
CA ALA A 107 -2.46 -2.52 -8.47
C ALA A 107 -2.79 -2.21 -9.93
N LEU A 108 -2.34 -1.08 -10.43
CA LEU A 108 -2.64 -0.57 -11.77
C LEU A 108 -1.39 0.01 -12.41
N VAL A 109 -1.08 -0.46 -13.62
CA VAL A 109 -0.07 0.12 -14.50
C VAL A 109 -0.76 0.59 -15.77
N VAL A 110 -0.49 1.83 -16.18
CA VAL A 110 -0.96 2.43 -17.42
C VAL A 110 0.24 2.76 -18.28
N THR A 111 0.26 2.29 -19.52
CA THR A 111 1.31 2.58 -20.51
C THR A 111 1.02 3.85 -21.31
N ASP A 112 2.01 4.32 -22.06
CA ASP A 112 1.90 5.46 -22.98
C ASP A 112 0.90 5.25 -24.11
N ASP A 113 0.74 4.02 -24.59
CA ASP A 113 -0.28 3.60 -25.56
C ASP A 113 -1.69 3.46 -24.94
N GLY A 114 -1.83 3.75 -23.64
CA GLY A 114 -3.10 3.74 -22.92
C GLY A 114 -3.60 2.35 -22.51
N LYS A 115 -2.78 1.30 -22.64
CA LYS A 115 -3.13 -0.02 -22.09
C LYS A 115 -3.04 -0.01 -20.58
N GLU A 116 -3.96 -0.75 -19.95
CA GLU A 116 -4.01 -0.93 -18.51
C GLU A 116 -3.71 -2.39 -18.15
N SER A 117 -2.96 -2.59 -17.08
CA SER A 117 -2.75 -3.89 -16.44
C SER A 117 -3.21 -3.81 -14.98
N GLY A 118 -4.07 -4.74 -14.57
CA GLY A 118 -4.69 -4.75 -13.25
C GLY A 118 -5.89 -3.79 -13.14
N GLY A 119 -5.97 -3.01 -12.07
CA GLY A 119 -6.96 -1.95 -11.89
C GLY A 119 -8.21 -2.29 -11.07
N GLU A 120 -8.48 -3.57 -10.85
CA GLU A 120 -9.54 -4.03 -9.93
C GLU A 120 -9.04 -4.04 -8.48
N MET A 121 -9.93 -3.72 -7.54
CA MET A 121 -9.67 -3.84 -6.11
C MET A 121 -10.03 -5.26 -5.65
N THR A 122 -9.04 -6.06 -5.27
CA THR A 122 -9.22 -7.48 -4.92
C THR A 122 -8.71 -7.78 -3.51
N SER A 123 -9.24 -8.81 -2.87
CA SER A 123 -8.71 -9.26 -1.57
C SER A 123 -7.40 -10.02 -1.78
N GLN A 124 -6.35 -9.59 -1.07
CA GLN A 124 -5.01 -10.15 -1.16
C GLN A 124 -4.45 -10.42 0.24
N LYS A 125 -3.54 -11.40 0.31
CA LYS A 125 -2.71 -11.62 1.51
C LYS A 125 -1.60 -10.56 1.55
N LEU A 126 -1.21 -10.17 2.76
CA LEU A 126 -0.06 -9.31 3.01
C LEU A 126 1.13 -10.12 3.56
N PRO A 127 2.38 -9.82 3.14
CA PRO A 127 2.72 -8.83 2.11
C PRO A 127 2.23 -9.26 0.71
N PHE A 128 1.91 -8.27 -0.11
CA PHE A 128 1.51 -8.41 -1.50
C PHE A 128 2.59 -7.79 -2.38
N ASP A 129 3.02 -8.53 -3.40
CA ASP A 129 3.95 -8.07 -4.41
C ASP A 129 3.39 -8.38 -5.80
N GLN A 130 3.44 -7.39 -6.69
CA GLN A 130 3.15 -7.57 -8.11
C GLN A 130 4.22 -6.93 -8.96
N GLU A 131 4.81 -7.75 -9.84
CA GLU A 131 5.77 -7.31 -10.84
C GLU A 131 5.11 -7.23 -12.21
N VAL A 132 5.37 -6.13 -12.93
CA VAL A 132 4.96 -5.93 -14.32
C VAL A 132 6.18 -5.52 -15.13
N THR A 133 6.55 -6.34 -16.10
CA THR A 133 7.66 -6.04 -17.01
C THR A 133 7.12 -5.58 -18.36
N LEU A 134 7.55 -4.40 -18.80
CA LEU A 134 7.23 -3.84 -20.10
C LEU A 134 8.29 -4.24 -21.13
N PRO A 135 7.90 -4.45 -22.40
CA PRO A 135 8.86 -4.68 -23.48
C PRO A 135 9.77 -3.47 -23.67
N ALA A 136 10.95 -3.69 -24.25
CA ALA A 136 11.89 -2.62 -24.56
C ALA A 136 11.24 -1.55 -25.44
N GLY A 137 11.41 -0.28 -25.07
CA GLY A 137 10.85 0.87 -25.78
C GLY A 137 9.41 1.23 -25.40
N ALA A 138 8.72 0.42 -24.59
CA ALA A 138 7.45 0.82 -23.98
C ALA A 138 7.71 1.65 -22.71
N ALA A 139 6.86 2.65 -22.47
CA ALA A 139 6.90 3.50 -21.29
C ALA A 139 5.60 3.36 -20.46
N PHE A 140 5.71 3.54 -19.15
CA PHE A 140 4.54 3.71 -18.28
C PHE A 140 4.23 5.21 -18.17
N THR A 141 2.95 5.57 -18.14
CA THR A 141 2.53 6.94 -17.83
C THR A 141 2.10 7.07 -16.38
N LYS A 142 1.52 6.01 -15.82
CA LYS A 142 1.00 6.00 -14.45
C LYS A 142 1.14 4.63 -13.83
N VAL A 143 1.57 4.60 -12.57
CA VAL A 143 1.54 3.41 -11.72
C VAL A 143 0.83 3.79 -10.43
N LEU A 144 -0.16 3.00 -10.02
CA LEU A 144 -0.93 3.20 -8.81
C LEU A 144 -1.00 1.87 -8.05
N VAL A 145 -0.64 1.90 -6.77
CA VAL A 145 -0.98 0.83 -5.84
C VAL A 145 -1.71 1.40 -4.63
N LEU A 146 -2.84 0.77 -4.29
CA LEU A 146 -3.67 1.10 -3.14
C LEU A 146 -3.76 -0.12 -2.24
N GLY A 147 -3.54 0.06 -0.94
CA GLY A 147 -3.82 -0.94 0.08
C GLY A 147 -4.81 -0.39 1.11
N LYS A 148 -5.85 -1.16 1.44
CA LYS A 148 -6.71 -0.87 2.59
C LYS A 148 -7.18 -2.14 3.27
N TYR A 149 -7.35 -2.11 4.58
CA TYR A 149 -7.99 -3.22 5.26
C TYR A 149 -9.47 -3.36 4.91
N ALA A 150 -9.95 -4.60 4.85
CA ALA A 150 -11.35 -4.87 4.62
C ALA A 150 -12.19 -4.48 5.86
N SER A 151 -13.44 -4.10 5.61
CA SER A 151 -14.53 -4.09 6.61
C SER A 151 -14.19 -3.54 8.00
N GLY A 152 -13.73 -2.30 8.07
CA GLY A 152 -13.57 -1.60 9.36
C GLY A 152 -12.37 -2.02 10.21
N ALA A 153 -11.55 -2.96 9.74
CA ALA A 153 -10.28 -3.25 10.37
C ALA A 153 -9.35 -2.03 10.30
N THR A 154 -8.60 -1.81 11.38
CA THR A 154 -7.61 -0.74 11.51
C THR A 154 -6.22 -1.35 11.68
N GLY A 155 -5.23 -0.56 11.26
CA GLY A 155 -3.83 -0.86 11.46
C GLY A 155 -2.98 0.09 10.64
N GLU A 156 -1.69 -0.09 10.74
CA GLU A 156 -0.74 0.52 9.82
C GLU A 156 -0.65 -0.34 8.56
N ILE A 157 -0.76 0.31 7.40
CA ILE A 157 -0.59 -0.28 6.08
C ILE A 157 0.31 0.65 5.27
N SER A 158 1.26 0.08 4.55
CA SER A 158 2.16 0.83 3.67
C SER A 158 2.12 0.24 2.27
N CYS A 159 2.49 1.07 1.31
CA CYS A 159 2.71 0.66 -0.06
C CYS A 159 4.02 1.22 -0.57
N SER A 160 4.54 0.60 -1.62
CA SER A 160 5.61 1.20 -2.42
C SER A 160 5.52 0.81 -3.88
N ILE A 161 6.13 1.66 -4.72
CA ILE A 161 6.34 1.42 -6.14
C ILE A 161 7.84 1.54 -6.38
N SER A 162 8.41 0.50 -6.96
CA SER A 162 9.79 0.48 -7.44
C SER A 162 9.80 0.29 -8.94
N ILE A 163 10.71 0.98 -9.61
CA ILE A 163 10.91 0.89 -11.05
C ILE A 163 12.38 0.56 -11.27
N ASP A 164 12.65 -0.55 -11.96
CA ASP A 164 14.00 -1.06 -12.22
C ASP A 164 14.81 -1.20 -10.91
N GLY A 165 14.14 -1.62 -9.83
CA GLY A 165 14.70 -1.77 -8.48
C GLY A 165 14.82 -0.47 -7.67
N VAL A 166 14.50 0.70 -8.25
CA VAL A 166 14.56 2.00 -7.56
C VAL A 166 13.19 2.36 -7.01
N ASN A 167 13.09 2.57 -5.70
CA ASN A 167 11.85 3.06 -5.08
C ASN A 167 11.56 4.50 -5.55
N VAL A 168 10.41 4.69 -6.21
CA VAL A 168 9.98 5.98 -6.76
C VAL A 168 8.78 6.58 -6.03
N SER A 169 8.10 5.78 -5.21
CA SER A 169 6.93 6.20 -4.44
C SER A 169 6.76 5.26 -3.24
N SER A 170 6.54 5.82 -2.06
CA SER A 170 6.25 5.08 -0.84
C SER A 170 5.35 5.90 0.05
N GLN A 171 4.32 5.27 0.60
CA GLN A 171 3.40 5.91 1.53
C GLN A 171 2.96 4.92 2.60
N SER A 172 2.80 5.43 3.81
CA SER A 172 2.20 4.71 4.93
C SER A 172 0.92 5.40 5.36
N SER A 173 -0.05 4.62 5.77
CA SER A 173 -1.32 5.11 6.30
C SER A 173 -1.66 4.36 7.58
N THR A 174 -2.31 5.07 8.50
CA THR A 174 -2.80 4.51 9.76
C THR A 174 -4.32 4.64 9.84
N ASN A 175 -4.91 3.88 10.76
CA ASN A 175 -6.35 3.84 11.03
C ASN A 175 -7.14 3.24 9.86
N HIS A 176 -8.21 3.90 9.41
CA HIS A 176 -9.11 3.43 8.36
C HIS A 176 -8.79 4.00 6.97
N LYS A 177 -7.69 4.75 6.84
CA LYS A 177 -7.32 5.38 5.57
C LYS A 177 -6.52 4.41 4.70
N PRO A 178 -6.76 4.37 3.38
CA PRO A 178 -5.92 3.58 2.48
C PRO A 178 -4.50 4.14 2.43
N ALA A 179 -3.50 3.26 2.26
CA ALA A 179 -2.21 3.66 1.73
C ALA A 179 -2.31 3.79 0.21
N GLU A 180 -1.89 4.93 -0.33
CA GLU A 180 -1.94 5.23 -1.76
C GLU A 180 -0.56 5.64 -2.26
N CYS A 181 0.00 4.84 -3.15
CA CYS A 181 1.25 5.14 -3.81
C CYS A 181 0.96 5.38 -5.28
N LEU A 182 1.35 6.56 -5.75
CA LEU A 182 1.17 6.99 -7.12
C LEU A 182 2.53 7.41 -7.67
N PHE A 183 2.81 6.94 -8.87
CA PHE A 183 3.90 7.42 -9.70
C PHE A 183 3.31 7.84 -11.06
N VAL A 184 3.76 9.00 -11.56
CA VAL A 184 3.40 9.52 -12.88
C VAL A 184 4.69 9.88 -13.59
N GLU A 185 4.96 9.24 -14.73
CA GLU A 185 6.12 9.59 -15.54
C GLU A 185 5.86 10.95 -16.19
N LYS A 186 6.75 11.91 -15.95
CA LYS A 186 6.68 13.20 -16.63
C LYS A 186 7.14 12.98 -18.07
N ASN A 187 6.21 13.02 -19.01
CA ASN A 187 6.55 13.05 -20.43
C ASN A 187 7.26 14.38 -20.74
N THR A 188 8.59 14.38 -20.71
CA THR A 188 9.39 15.44 -21.33
C THR A 188 9.28 15.26 -22.84
N LYS A 189 8.36 16.01 -23.45
CA LYS A 189 8.31 16.22 -24.90
C LYS A 189 9.43 17.14 -25.36
#